data_AF-A0A2P5XPA5-F1
#
_entry.id   AF-A0A2P5XPA5-F1
#
_cell.length_a   1.000
_cell.length_b   1.000
_cell.length_c   1.000
_cell.angle_alpha   90.00
_cell.angle_beta   90.00
_cell.angle_gamma   90.00
#
_symmetry.space_group_name_H-M   'P 1'
#
loop_
_entity.id
_entity.type
_entity.pdbx_description
1 polymer ?
#
loop_
_entity_poly.entity_id
_entity_poly.type
_entity_poly.pdbx_seq_one_letter_code
_entity_poly.pdbx_strand_id
1 'polypeptide(L)'
;MVCFCSKLWKSADLLESEKLSKEIKDRVMNIVKKREDEAVNGEVNSFGNDFLGLLVNAYHDSDEKNRFSLEDLLAECKTFYFSGQETVNSLLSWIVLHLAIHGD
;
A
#
# COMPACT_ATOMS: atom_id res chain seq x y z
N MET A 1 -36.64 2.76 -10.89
CA MET A 1 -35.59 1.97 -11.57
C MET A 1 -34.18 2.50 -11.31
N VAL A 2 -33.91 3.80 -11.53
CA VAL A 2 -32.59 4.44 -11.30
C VAL A 2 -32.04 4.25 -9.87
N CYS A 3 -32.88 4.35 -8.84
CA CYS A 3 -32.48 4.15 -7.43
C CYS A 3 -32.11 2.69 -7.08
N PHE A 4 -32.59 1.71 -7.85
CA PHE A 4 -32.25 0.31 -7.64
C PHE A 4 -30.88 -0.01 -8.24
N CYS A 5 -30.62 0.48 -9.46
CA CYS A 5 -29.30 0.35 -10.09
C CYS A 5 -28.20 1.05 -9.29
N SER A 6 -28.46 2.23 -8.70
CA SER A 6 -27.48 2.93 -7.87
C SER A 6 -27.17 2.22 -6.56
N LYS A 7 -28.16 1.53 -5.96
CA LYS A 7 -27.95 0.69 -4.77
C LYS A 7 -27.14 -0.55 -5.08
N LEU A 8 -27.40 -1.19 -6.22
CA LEU A 8 -26.62 -2.34 -6.68
C LEU A 8 -25.18 -1.97 -7.00
N TRP A 9 -24.96 -0.84 -7.68
CA TRP A 9 -23.61 -0.33 -7.99
C TRP A 9 -22.82 -0.05 -6.72
N LYS A 10 -23.40 0.66 -5.74
CA LYS A 10 -22.76 0.88 -4.44
C LYS A 10 -22.40 -0.42 -3.72
N SER A 11 -23.26 -1.44 -3.79
CA SER A 11 -22.98 -2.73 -3.15
C SER A 11 -21.84 -3.49 -3.85
N ALA A 12 -21.76 -3.39 -5.18
CA ALA A 12 -20.67 -3.98 -5.95
C ALA A 12 -19.34 -3.26 -5.67
N ASP A 13 -19.34 -1.92 -5.68
CA ASP A 13 -18.17 -1.09 -5.35
C ASP A 13 -17.64 -1.40 -3.95
N LEU A 14 -18.54 -1.57 -2.96
CA LEU A 14 -18.15 -1.92 -1.60
C LEU A 14 -17.48 -3.30 -1.54
N LEU A 15 -18.04 -4.29 -2.24
CA LEU A 15 -17.48 -5.64 -2.31
C LEU A 15 -16.10 -5.65 -2.99
N GLU A 16 -15.95 -4.91 -4.09
CA GLU A 16 -14.66 -4.79 -4.78
C GLU A 16 -13.61 -4.09 -3.91
N SER A 17 -13.99 -3.02 -3.22
CA SER A 17 -13.12 -2.30 -2.27
C SER A 17 -12.64 -3.21 -1.13
N GLU A 18 -13.53 -4.03 -0.56
CA GLU A 18 -13.17 -5.00 0.48
C GLU A 18 -12.20 -6.07 -0.04
N LYS A 19 -12.46 -6.60 -1.24
CA LYS A 19 -11.58 -7.58 -1.88
C LYS A 19 -10.19 -6.99 -2.14
N LEU A 20 -10.13 -5.78 -2.68
CA LEU A 20 -8.87 -5.08 -2.93
C LEU A 20 -8.11 -4.81 -1.62
N SER A 21 -8.81 -4.39 -0.56
CA SER A 21 -8.22 -4.18 0.76
C SER A 21 -7.58 -5.47 1.30
N LYS A 22 -8.27 -6.60 1.14
CA LYS A 22 -7.74 -7.92 1.53
C LYS A 22 -6.51 -8.31 0.70
N GLU A 23 -6.55 -8.14 -0.61
CA GLU A 23 -5.41 -8.43 -1.48
C GLU A 23 -4.19 -7.56 -1.14
N ILE A 24 -4.39 -6.27 -0.87
CA ILE A 24 -3.31 -5.38 -0.41
C ILE A 24 -2.72 -5.89 0.90
N LYS A 25 -3.57 -6.24 1.87
CA LYS A 25 -3.11 -6.81 3.15
C LYS A 25 -2.27 -8.06 2.94
N ASP A 26 -2.76 -9.02 2.16
CA ASP A 26 -2.06 -10.28 1.89
C ASP A 26 -0.72 -10.04 1.19
N ARG A 27 -0.66 -9.07 0.25
CA ARG A 27 0.57 -8.69 -0.45
C ARG A 27 1.58 -8.05 0.50
N VAL A 28 1.17 -7.07 1.30
CA VAL A 28 2.06 -6.42 2.26
C VAL A 28 2.62 -7.44 3.24
N MET A 29 1.77 -8.33 3.78
CA MET A 29 2.22 -9.38 4.70
C MET A 29 3.20 -10.36 4.09
N ASN A 30 3.02 -10.73 2.82
CA ASN A 30 3.99 -11.59 2.15
C ASN A 30 5.36 -10.91 1.98
N ILE A 31 5.39 -9.60 1.73
CA ILE A 31 6.65 -8.86 1.62
C ILE A 31 7.32 -8.73 2.99
N VAL A 32 6.55 -8.42 4.05
CA VAL A 32 7.07 -8.36 5.43
C VAL A 32 7.67 -9.70 5.85
N LYS A 33 6.92 -10.79 5.70
CA LYS A 33 7.41 -12.16 6.01
C LYS A 33 8.68 -12.51 5.27
N LYS A 34 8.75 -12.20 3.98
CA LYS A 34 9.96 -12.44 3.19
C LYS A 34 11.18 -11.74 3.81
N ARG A 35 11.04 -10.49 4.26
CA ARG A 35 12.14 -9.76 4.92
C ARG A 35 12.49 -10.31 6.30
N GLU A 36 11.48 -10.77 7.04
CA GLU A 36 11.70 -11.46 8.31
C GLU A 36 12.51 -12.74 8.11
N ASP A 37 12.16 -13.55 7.11
CA ASP A 37 12.85 -14.79 6.78
C ASP A 37 14.31 -14.52 6.35
N GLU A 38 14.54 -13.54 5.48
CA GLU A 38 15.89 -13.13 5.05
C GLU A 38 16.76 -12.69 6.25
N ALA A 39 16.20 -11.96 7.21
CA ALA A 39 16.91 -11.54 8.42
C ALA A 39 17.18 -12.70 9.39
N VAL A 40 16.21 -13.59 9.60
CA VAL A 40 16.35 -14.77 10.48
C VAL A 40 17.39 -15.75 9.93
N ASN A 41 17.44 -15.93 8.61
CA ASN A 41 18.43 -16.79 7.95
C ASN A 41 19.83 -16.17 7.91
N GLY A 42 20.00 -14.94 8.40
CA GLY A 42 21.28 -14.22 8.41
C GLY A 42 21.74 -13.78 7.02
N GLU A 43 20.84 -13.78 6.02
CA GLU A 43 21.14 -13.29 4.67
C GLU A 43 21.33 -11.77 4.66
N VAL A 44 20.65 -11.07 5.58
CA VAL A 44 20.77 -9.63 5.83
C VAL A 44 20.83 -9.35 7.34
N ASN A 45 21.61 -8.34 7.71
CA ASN A 45 21.80 -7.95 9.13
C ASN A 45 20.65 -7.11 9.71
N SER A 46 19.68 -6.71 8.90
CA SER A 46 18.48 -5.98 9.33
C SER A 46 17.37 -6.06 8.28
N PHE A 47 16.17 -5.58 8.60
CA PHE A 47 15.04 -5.50 7.68
C PHE A 47 15.20 -4.43 6.56
N GLY A 48 16.36 -3.76 6.51
CA GLY A 48 16.66 -2.67 5.58
C GLY A 48 16.43 -1.30 6.20
N ASN A 49 16.91 -0.27 5.50
CA ASN A 49 16.78 1.14 5.91
C ASN A 49 15.90 1.96 4.95
N ASP A 50 15.17 1.27 4.07
CA ASP A 50 14.15 1.86 3.22
C ASP A 50 12.83 2.02 4.00
N PHE A 51 11.82 2.65 3.38
CA PHE A 51 10.52 2.90 4.01
C PHE A 51 9.91 1.63 4.64
N LEU A 52 9.92 0.51 3.92
CA LEU A 52 9.36 -0.73 4.45
C LEU A 52 10.23 -1.33 5.55
N GLY A 53 11.55 -1.25 5.44
CA GLY A 53 12.47 -1.71 6.46
C GLY A 53 12.30 -0.95 7.78
N LEU A 54 12.10 0.37 7.70
CA LEU A 54 11.78 1.20 8.86
C LEU A 54 10.43 0.80 9.49
N LEU A 55 9.39 0.54 8.68
CA LEU A 55 8.10 0.05 9.19
C LEU A 55 8.22 -1.31 9.86
N VAL A 56 8.96 -2.26 9.27
CA VAL A 56 9.17 -3.60 9.85
C VAL A 56 10.00 -3.51 11.14
N ASN A 57 11.00 -2.62 11.21
CA ASN A 57 11.71 -2.33 12.45
C ASN A 57 10.77 -1.80 13.54
N ALA A 58 9.89 -0.85 13.21
CA ALA A 58 8.90 -0.31 14.15
C ALA A 58 7.87 -1.37 14.58
N TYR A 59 7.48 -2.28 13.69
CA TYR A 59 6.60 -3.40 14.00
C TYR A 59 7.23 -4.40 15.00
N HIS A 60 8.55 -4.53 14.99
CA HIS A 60 9.33 -5.38 15.90
C HIS A 60 10.03 -4.60 17.02
N ASP A 61 9.62 -3.36 17.30
CA ASP A 61 10.26 -2.55 18.33
C ASP A 61 10.14 -3.23 19.71
N SER A 62 11.24 -3.21 20.45
CA SER A 62 11.31 -3.75 21.82
C SER A 62 10.54 -2.92 22.84
N ASP A 63 10.38 -1.61 22.59
CA ASP A 63 9.54 -0.74 23.41
C ASP A 63 8.09 -0.83 22.93
N GLU A 64 7.22 -1.44 23.74
CA GLU A 64 5.80 -1.61 23.43
C GLU A 64 5.08 -0.29 23.13
N LYS A 65 5.59 0.85 23.60
CA LYS A 65 5.00 2.17 23.30
C LYS A 65 5.27 2.65 21.88
N ASN A 66 6.38 2.22 21.28
CA ASN A 66 6.78 2.59 19.91
C ASN A 66 6.47 1.48 18.91
N ARG A 67 6.16 0.26 19.40
CA ARG A 67 5.87 -0.88 18.57
C ARG A 67 4.57 -0.70 17.79
N PHE A 68 4.66 -0.80 16.47
CA PHE A 68 3.50 -0.75 15.59
C PHE A 68 2.64 -2.01 15.74
N SER A 69 1.33 -1.84 15.67
CA SER A 69 0.42 -2.95 15.41
C SER A 69 0.47 -3.36 13.93
N LEU A 70 -0.14 -4.50 13.61
CA LEU A 70 -0.30 -4.91 12.22
C LEU A 70 -1.15 -3.88 11.46
N GLU A 71 -2.16 -3.34 12.12
CA GLU A 71 -3.05 -2.32 11.60
C GLU A 71 -2.31 -1.03 11.24
N ASP A 72 -1.37 -0.60 12.10
CA ASP A 72 -0.54 0.60 11.85
C ASP A 72 0.37 0.38 10.63
N LEU A 73 1.06 -0.76 10.57
CA LEU A 73 1.94 -1.09 9.44
C LEU A 73 1.16 -1.13 8.11
N LEU A 74 -0.06 -1.69 8.12
CA LEU A 74 -0.94 -1.70 6.94
C LEU A 74 -1.46 -0.30 6.60
N ALA A 75 -1.80 0.52 7.60
CA ALA A 75 -2.30 1.88 7.40
C ALA A 75 -1.23 2.78 6.77
N GLU A 76 0.03 2.69 7.23
CA GLU A 76 1.14 3.44 6.66
C GLU A 76 1.48 2.98 5.24
N CYS A 77 1.55 1.66 4.99
CA CYS A 77 1.74 1.13 3.64
C CYS A 77 0.63 1.58 2.68
N LYS A 78 -0.63 1.56 3.15
CA LYS A 78 -1.79 2.00 2.37
C LYS A 78 -1.68 3.49 2.04
N THR A 79 -1.41 4.33 3.04
CA THR A 79 -1.30 5.77 2.86
C THR A 79 -0.19 6.12 1.87
N PHE A 80 1.00 5.53 2.04
CA PHE A 80 2.12 5.72 1.12
C PHE A 80 1.77 5.37 -0.32
N TYR A 81 1.12 4.21 -0.53
CA TYR A 81 0.71 3.76 -1.86
C TYR A 81 -0.33 4.69 -2.49
N PHE A 82 -1.40 5.04 -1.77
CA PHE A 82 -2.46 5.89 -2.30
C PHE A 82 -1.94 7.30 -2.64
N SER A 83 -1.18 7.93 -1.75
CA SER A 83 -0.60 9.25 -2.00
C SER A 83 0.36 9.23 -3.21
N GLY A 84 1.20 8.19 -3.31
CA GLY A 84 2.08 8.02 -4.47
C GLY A 84 1.30 7.79 -5.77
N GLN A 85 0.28 6.94 -5.74
CA GLN A 85 -0.53 6.62 -6.91
C GLN A 85 -1.29 7.84 -7.43
N GLU A 86 -1.98 8.59 -6.56
CA GLU A 86 -2.77 9.76 -6.96
C GLU A 86 -1.89 10.85 -7.59
N THR A 87 -0.75 11.15 -6.96
CA THR A 87 0.16 12.21 -7.43
C THR A 87 0.85 11.82 -8.74
N VAL A 88 1.38 10.59 -8.84
CA VAL A 88 2.04 10.10 -10.07
C VAL A 88 1.04 9.97 -11.22
N ASN A 89 -0.18 9.48 -10.98
CA ASN A 89 -1.20 9.38 -12.03
C ASN A 89 -1.60 10.76 -12.56
N SER A 90 -1.78 11.73 -11.66
CA SER A 90 -2.10 13.11 -12.04
C SER A 90 -0.96 13.70 -12.88
N LEU A 91 0.28 13.61 -12.41
CA LEU A 91 1.45 14.09 -13.15
C LEU A 91 1.59 13.41 -14.52
N LEU A 92 1.45 12.10 -14.58
CA LEU A 92 1.54 11.34 -15.83
C LEU A 92 0.44 11.75 -16.82
N SER A 93 -0.78 11.99 -16.33
CA SER A 93 -1.88 12.50 -17.15
C SER A 93 -1.53 13.85 -17.78
N TRP A 94 -0.90 14.75 -17.01
CA TRP A 94 -0.42 16.04 -17.53
C TRP A 94 0.73 15.88 -18.54
N ILE A 95 1.69 14.99 -18.27
CA ILE A 95 2.78 14.69 -19.20
C ILE A 95 2.22 14.19 -20.53
N VAL A 96 1.30 13.22 -20.49
CA VAL A 96 0.66 12.66 -21.69
C VAL A 96 -0.11 13.74 -22.45
N LEU A 97 -0.87 14.58 -21.75
CA LEU A 97 -1.57 15.71 -22.38
C LEU A 97 -0.59 16.67 -23.06
N HIS A 98 0.50 17.04 -22.39
CA HIS A 98 1.49 17.96 -22.91
C HIS A 98 2.18 17.39 -24.16
N LEU A 99 2.54 16.11 -24.15
CA LEU A 99 3.10 15.40 -25.31
C LEU A 99 2.11 15.33 -26.48
N ALA A 100 0.81 15.20 -26.20
CA ALA A 100 -0.21 15.15 -27.24
C ALA A 100 -0.44 16.52 -27.92
N ILE A 101 -0.27 17.62 -27.19
CA ILE A 101 -0.50 18.98 -27.71
C ILE A 101 0.78 19.68 -28.23
N HIS A 102 1.98 19.22 -27.83
CA HIS A 102 3.27 19.75 -28.28
C HIS A 102 4.15 18.68 -28.96
N GLY A 103 3.52 17.81 -29.75
CA GLY A 103 4.20 16.75 -30.51
C GLY A 103 4.85 17.26 -31.80
N ASP A 104 5.71 18.27 -31.70
CA ASP A 104 6.65 18.65 -32.77
C ASP A 104 7.88 17.73 -32.77
#